data_AF-A0A9N9XCR8-F1
#
_entry.id   AF-A0A9N9XCR8-F1
#
_cell.length_a   1.000
_cell.length_b   1.000
_cell.length_c   1.000
_cell.angle_alpha   90.00
_cell.angle_beta   90.00
_cell.angle_gamma   90.00
#
_symmetry.space_group_name_H-M   'P 1'
#
loop_
_entity.id
_entity.type
_entity.pdbx_description
1 polymer ?
#
loop_
_entity_poly.entity_id
_entity_poly.type
_entity_poly.pdbx_seq_one_letter_code
_entity_poly.pdbx_strand_id
1 'polypeptide(L)'
;MVISKKHIPPSQLLVDQQQILQVPHYYYLGTTINDQWDHSVEIKQRIEKTRSAFVRMSKIFKSHELPLKTKMRLLRCYVFTMLLYGVESWTLTEASMGKLEAFEMWCYRRILRISWVDRVTNIEVLRRMDKTCEIISTVKQRKLEYLGQKRP
;
A
#
# COMPACT_ATOMS: atom_id res chain seq x y z
N MET A 1 12.63 3.08 -16.99
CA MET A 1 11.81 2.77 -18.18
C MET A 1 11.06 4.03 -18.55
N VAL A 2 11.40 4.66 -19.69
CA VAL A 2 10.70 5.87 -20.19
C VAL A 2 9.60 5.37 -21.13
N ILE A 3 8.34 5.53 -20.74
CA ILE A 3 7.20 5.08 -21.54
C ILE A 3 6.42 6.31 -22.00
N SER A 4 6.18 6.38 -23.31
CA SER A 4 5.43 7.44 -23.96
C SER A 4 3.94 7.34 -23.60
N LYS A 5 3.33 8.46 -23.18
CA LYS A 5 1.87 8.56 -22.92
C LYS A 5 1.01 8.62 -24.19
N LYS A 6 1.60 8.37 -25.37
CA LYS A 6 0.86 8.40 -26.64
C LYS A 6 -0.08 7.19 -26.71
N HIS A 7 -1.30 7.41 -27.19
CA HIS A 7 -2.27 6.35 -27.44
C HIS A 7 -1.69 5.37 -28.48
N ILE A 8 -1.48 4.12 -28.07
CA ILE A 8 -0.99 3.06 -28.95
C ILE A 8 -2.22 2.46 -29.63
N PRO A 9 -2.31 2.48 -30.97
CA PRO A 9 -3.43 1.86 -31.67
C PRO A 9 -3.47 0.35 -31.39
N PRO A 10 -4.65 -0.29 -31.44
CA PRO A 10 -4.79 -1.70 -31.15
C PRO A 10 -3.95 -2.53 -32.12
N SER A 11 -2.94 -3.23 -31.59
CA SER A 11 -2.05 -4.10 -32.35
C SER A 11 -2.59 -5.54 -32.34
N GLN A 12 -2.67 -6.18 -33.50
CA GLN A 12 -3.02 -7.61 -33.59
C GLN A 12 -1.81 -8.46 -33.19
N LEU A 13 -1.84 -9.02 -31.99
CA LEU A 13 -0.81 -9.93 -31.48
C LEU A 13 -1.34 -11.36 -31.55
N LEU A 14 -0.62 -12.22 -32.27
CA LEU A 14 -0.97 -13.63 -32.48
C LEU A 14 0.02 -14.50 -31.70
N VAL A 15 -0.49 -15.42 -30.87
CA VAL A 15 0.29 -16.47 -30.22
C VAL A 15 -0.34 -17.79 -30.60
N ASP A 16 0.43 -18.72 -31.18
CA ASP A 16 -0.06 -20.01 -31.66
C ASP A 16 -1.30 -19.90 -32.57
N GLN A 17 -1.29 -18.91 -33.49
CA GLN A 17 -2.40 -18.57 -34.39
C GLN A 17 -3.68 -18.06 -33.71
N GLN A 18 -3.68 -17.88 -32.39
CA GLN A 18 -4.78 -17.29 -31.64
C GLN A 18 -4.52 -15.79 -31.40
N GLN A 19 -5.52 -14.95 -31.69
CA GLN A 19 -5.46 -13.52 -31.43
C GLN A 19 -5.58 -13.23 -29.93
N ILE A 20 -4.61 -12.52 -29.36
CA ILE A 20 -4.69 -12.03 -27.99
C ILE A 20 -5.47 -10.70 -27.99
N LEU A 21 -6.50 -10.64 -27.16
CA LEU A 21 -7.32 -9.44 -27.00
C LEU A 21 -6.57 -8.39 -26.18
N GLN A 22 -6.49 -7.17 -26.69
CA GLN A 22 -6.08 -6.01 -25.91
C GLN A 22 -7.25 -5.52 -25.08
N VAL A 23 -7.10 -5.56 -23.75
CA VAL A 23 -8.12 -5.11 -22.79
C VAL A 23 -7.63 -3.89 -22.01
N PRO A 24 -8.52 -2.94 -21.66
CA PRO A 24 -8.12 -1.74 -20.92
C PRO A 24 -7.74 -2.02 -19.47
N HIS A 25 -8.26 -3.10 -18.88
CA HIS A 25 -7.90 -3.57 -17.55
C HIS A 25 -7.77 -5.08 -17.52
N TYR A 26 -6.79 -5.58 -16.78
CA TYR A 26 -6.54 -7.01 -16.61
C TYR A 26 -6.17 -7.32 -15.16
N TYR A 27 -6.67 -8.44 -14.64
CA TYR A 27 -6.36 -8.88 -13.28
C TYR A 27 -5.30 -9.98 -13.33
N TYR A 28 -4.12 -9.70 -12.78
CA TYR A 28 -2.99 -10.60 -12.78
C TYR A 28 -2.39 -10.74 -11.38
N LEU A 29 -2.31 -11.98 -10.87
CA LEU A 29 -1.71 -12.32 -9.58
C LEU A 29 -2.18 -11.46 -8.39
N GLY A 30 -3.43 -11.01 -8.41
CA GLY A 30 -3.95 -10.17 -7.33
C GLY A 30 -3.75 -8.66 -7.52
N THR A 31 -3.31 -8.23 -8.70
CA THR A 31 -3.05 -6.84 -9.08
C THR A 31 -3.86 -6.48 -10.32
N THR A 32 -4.49 -5.31 -10.28
CA THR A 32 -5.22 -4.75 -11.42
C THR A 32 -4.24 -3.93 -12.26
N ILE A 33 -3.98 -4.36 -13.48
CA ILE A 33 -3.15 -3.65 -14.46
C ILE A 33 -4.09 -2.90 -15.40
N ASN A 34 -3.78 -1.64 -15.70
CA ASN A 34 -4.51 -0.83 -16.67
C ASN A 34 -3.60 -0.37 -17.81
N ASP A 35 -4.23 -0.05 -18.93
CA ASP A 35 -3.61 0.51 -20.12
C ASP A 35 -2.97 1.90 -19.90
N GLN A 36 -3.50 2.67 -18.94
CA GLN A 36 -3.01 4.00 -18.57
C GLN A 36 -1.81 3.98 -17.59
N TRP A 37 -1.36 2.80 -17.15
CA TRP A 37 -0.29 2.63 -16.17
C TRP A 37 -0.50 3.42 -14.86
N ASP A 38 -1.77 3.66 -14.50
CA ASP A 38 -2.15 4.34 -13.27
C ASP A 38 -2.42 3.34 -12.15
N HIS A 39 -1.52 3.28 -11.18
CA HIS A 39 -1.66 2.41 -10.01
C HIS A 39 -2.59 2.99 -8.92
N SER A 40 -3.18 4.18 -9.11
CA SER A 40 -4.01 4.82 -8.08
C SER A 40 -5.20 3.96 -7.65
N VAL A 41 -5.82 3.26 -8.60
CA VAL A 41 -6.95 2.34 -8.36
C VAL A 41 -6.48 1.12 -7.59
N GLU A 42 -5.37 0.53 -7.99
CA GLU A 42 -4.78 -0.64 -7.32
C GLU A 42 -4.39 -0.32 -5.87
N ILE A 43 -3.71 0.81 -5.65
CA ILE A 43 -3.31 1.28 -4.32
C ILE A 43 -4.54 1.46 -3.43
N LYS A 44 -5.60 2.09 -3.97
CA LYS A 44 -6.87 2.26 -3.24
C LYS A 44 -7.47 0.90 -2.87
N GLN A 45 -7.58 -0.03 -3.83
CA GLN A 45 -8.10 -1.37 -3.58
C GLN A 45 -7.29 -2.13 -2.52
N ARG A 46 -5.95 -2.02 -2.57
CA ARG A 46 -5.04 -2.64 -1.59
C ARG A 46 -5.22 -2.05 -0.20
N ILE A 47 -5.35 -0.72 -0.09
CA ILE A 47 -5.67 -0.04 1.17
C ILE A 47 -7.00 -0.55 1.73
N GLU A 48 -8.06 -0.65 0.93
CA GLU A 48 -9.36 -1.13 1.42
C GLU A 48 -9.34 -2.60 1.85
N LYS A 49 -8.65 -3.46 1.09
CA LYS A 49 -8.45 -4.87 1.43
C LYS A 49 -7.71 -5.02 2.76
N THR A 50 -6.67 -4.21 2.94
CA THR A 50 -5.87 -4.18 4.16
C THR A 50 -6.65 -3.60 5.34
N ARG A 51 -7.42 -2.54 5.10
CA ARG A 51 -8.32 -1.94 6.10
C ARG A 51 -9.33 -2.96 6.61
N SER A 52 -9.94 -3.73 5.71
CA SER A 52 -10.83 -4.83 6.08
C SER A 52 -10.13 -5.88 6.94
N ALA A 53 -8.89 -6.26 6.61
CA ALA A 53 -8.09 -7.17 7.42
C ALA A 53 -7.81 -6.62 8.83
N PHE A 54 -7.43 -5.34 8.93
CA PHE A 54 -7.24 -4.67 10.22
C PHE A 54 -8.52 -4.67 11.06
N VAL A 55 -9.69 -4.38 10.45
CA VAL A 55 -10.97 -4.36 11.16
C VAL A 55 -11.35 -5.74 11.69
N ARG A 56 -11.09 -6.83 10.94
CA ARG A 56 -11.29 -8.21 11.45
C ARG A 56 -10.44 -8.49 12.69
N MET A 57 -9.24 -7.92 12.75
CA MET A 57 -8.34 -8.02 13.91
C MET A 57 -8.57 -6.94 14.98
N SER A 58 -9.66 -6.17 14.89
CA SER A 58 -9.89 -5.03 15.78
C SER A 58 -9.95 -5.40 17.26
N LYS A 59 -10.43 -6.60 17.61
CA LYS A 59 -10.41 -7.10 19.00
C LYS A 59 -9.00 -7.15 19.59
N ILE A 60 -8.01 -7.58 18.79
CA ILE A 60 -6.60 -7.66 19.17
C ILE A 60 -6.02 -6.25 19.28
N PHE A 61 -6.18 -5.43 18.24
CA PHE A 61 -5.62 -4.08 18.20
C PHE A 61 -6.22 -3.16 19.28
N LYS A 62 -7.48 -3.37 19.63
CA LYS A 62 -8.18 -2.64 20.69
C LYS A 62 -8.09 -3.33 22.06
N SER A 63 -7.46 -4.49 22.26
CA SER A 63 -7.38 -5.09 23.61
C SER A 63 -6.50 -4.27 24.56
N HIS A 64 -6.80 -4.20 25.86
CA HIS A 64 -5.90 -3.62 26.87
C HIS A 64 -4.81 -4.59 27.33
N GLU A 65 -5.06 -5.89 27.21
CA GLU A 65 -4.20 -6.96 27.72
C GLU A 65 -2.89 -7.07 26.92
N LEU A 66 -2.91 -6.63 25.66
CA LEU A 66 -1.77 -6.74 24.77
C LEU A 66 -0.91 -5.47 24.82
N PRO A 67 0.40 -5.61 25.09
CA PRO A 67 1.34 -4.50 25.01
C PRO A 67 1.36 -3.87 23.61
N LEU A 68 1.60 -2.56 23.55
CA LEU A 68 1.70 -1.81 22.29
C LEU A 68 2.73 -2.43 21.34
N LYS A 69 3.87 -2.87 21.87
CA LYS A 69 4.95 -3.54 21.11
C LYS A 69 4.46 -4.78 20.37
N THR A 70 3.62 -5.61 21.02
CA THR A 70 3.06 -6.83 20.42
C THR A 70 2.05 -6.48 19.32
N LYS A 71 1.17 -5.51 19.57
CA LYS A 71 0.24 -5.02 18.54
C LYS A 71 0.97 -4.47 17.32
N MET A 72 2.06 -3.75 17.53
CA MET A 72 2.88 -3.22 16.44
C MET A 72 3.57 -4.32 15.64
N ARG A 73 4.07 -5.36 16.30
CA ARG A 73 4.61 -6.53 15.60
C ARG A 73 3.54 -7.19 14.73
N LEU A 74 2.32 -7.37 15.24
CA LEU A 74 1.21 -7.92 14.46
C LEU A 74 0.80 -7.02 13.29
N LEU A 75 0.75 -5.70 13.51
CA LEU A 75 0.46 -4.73 12.46
C LEU A 75 1.47 -4.84 11.31
N ARG A 76 2.77 -4.86 11.64
CA ARG A 76 3.83 -4.98 10.65
C ARG A 76 3.80 -6.32 9.92
N CYS A 77 3.67 -7.43 10.66
CA CYS A 77 3.74 -8.77 10.10
C CYS A 77 2.54 -9.15 9.21
N TYR A 78 1.36 -8.58 9.47
CA TYR A 78 0.14 -9.00 8.78
C TYR A 78 -0.50 -7.87 7.96
N VAL A 79 -0.67 -6.70 8.55
CA VAL A 79 -1.40 -5.58 7.90
C VAL A 79 -0.48 -4.88 6.90
N PHE A 80 0.74 -4.53 7.30
CA PHE A 80 1.67 -3.85 6.39
C PHE A 80 2.20 -4.79 5.30
N THR A 81 2.39 -6.08 5.57
CA THR A 81 2.77 -7.06 4.53
C THR A 81 1.68 -7.19 3.46
N MET A 82 0.40 -7.19 3.84
CA MET A 82 -0.71 -7.18 2.87
C MET A 82 -0.76 -5.90 2.04
N LEU A 83 -0.47 -4.74 2.64
CA LEU A 83 -0.47 -3.46 1.94
C LEU A 83 0.72 -3.34 0.98
N LEU A 84 1.90 -3.74 1.43
CA LEU A 84 3.17 -3.57 0.73
C LEU A 84 3.44 -4.67 -0.31
N TYR A 85 2.49 -5.57 -0.55
CA TYR A 85 2.62 -6.58 -1.57
C TYR A 85 2.62 -5.95 -2.97
N GLY A 86 3.71 -6.14 -3.71
CA GLY A 86 3.89 -5.61 -5.06
C GLY A 86 4.15 -4.11 -5.13
N VAL A 87 4.57 -3.49 -4.02
CA VAL A 87 4.80 -2.03 -3.96
C VAL A 87 5.95 -1.58 -4.87
N GLU A 88 6.84 -2.50 -5.23
CA GLU A 88 7.98 -2.29 -6.12
C GLU A 88 7.52 -1.95 -7.55
N SER A 89 6.39 -2.52 -7.99
CA SER A 89 5.82 -2.28 -9.32
C SER A 89 4.96 -1.03 -9.41
N TRP A 90 4.57 -0.43 -8.27
CA TRP A 90 3.71 0.75 -8.28
C TRP A 90 4.45 2.01 -8.70
N THR A 91 3.86 2.79 -9.59
CA THR A 91 4.25 4.19 -9.80
C THR A 91 3.63 5.04 -8.69
N LEU A 92 4.47 5.61 -7.81
CA LEU A 92 4.03 6.41 -6.67
C LEU A 92 4.00 7.88 -7.05
N THR A 93 2.82 8.48 -6.93
CA THR A 93 2.64 9.93 -6.97
C THR A 93 2.57 10.48 -5.54
N GLU A 94 2.75 11.79 -5.38
CA GLU A 94 2.54 12.47 -4.08
C GLU A 94 1.16 12.16 -3.50
N ALA A 95 0.12 12.15 -4.33
CA ALA A 95 -1.23 11.80 -3.92
C ALA A 95 -1.35 10.35 -3.40
N SER A 96 -0.65 9.41 -4.04
CA SER A 96 -0.61 8.01 -3.59
C SER A 96 0.18 7.84 -2.29
N MET A 97 1.29 8.57 -2.13
CA MET A 97 2.06 8.57 -0.87
C MET A 97 1.23 9.13 0.28
N GLY A 98 0.54 10.25 0.08
CA GLY A 98 -0.36 10.81 1.10
C GLY A 98 -1.48 9.85 1.53
N LYS A 99 -2.02 9.03 0.60
CA LYS A 99 -3.00 7.98 0.94
C LYS A 99 -2.41 6.88 1.82
N LEU A 100 -1.17 6.47 1.56
CA LEU A 100 -0.46 5.46 2.36
C LEU A 100 -0.15 5.98 3.76
N GLU A 101 0.31 7.22 3.88
CA GLU A 101 0.56 7.88 5.17
C GLU A 101 -0.75 8.04 5.96
N ALA A 102 -1.83 8.48 5.31
CA ALA A 102 -3.14 8.58 5.93
C ALA A 102 -3.65 7.22 6.44
N PHE A 103 -3.39 6.14 5.71
CA PHE A 103 -3.71 4.79 6.15
C PHE A 103 -2.89 4.37 7.39
N GLU A 104 -1.59 4.65 7.41
CA GLU A 104 -0.73 4.39 8.57
C GLU A 104 -1.25 5.11 9.82
N MET A 105 -1.53 6.40 9.66
CA MET A 105 -2.09 7.27 10.70
C MET A 105 -3.45 6.78 11.19
N TRP A 106 -4.28 6.25 10.30
CA TRP A 106 -5.55 5.64 10.66
C TRP A 106 -5.35 4.38 11.51
N CYS A 107 -4.40 3.50 11.16
CA CYS A 107 -4.07 2.32 11.96
C CYS A 107 -3.59 2.70 13.37
N TYR A 108 -2.66 3.65 13.49
CA TYR A 108 -2.11 4.08 14.78
C TYR A 108 -3.17 4.69 15.68
N ARG A 109 -4.02 5.58 15.14
CA ARG A 109 -5.14 6.15 15.91
C ARG A 109 -6.07 5.07 16.43
N ARG A 110 -6.35 4.03 15.65
CA ARG A 110 -7.21 2.92 16.10
C ARG A 110 -6.56 2.06 17.19
N ILE A 111 -5.25 1.84 17.13
CA ILE A 111 -4.49 1.11 18.16
C ILE A 111 -4.45 1.92 19.47
N LEU A 112 -4.19 3.23 19.38
CA LEU A 112 -4.20 4.16 20.50
C LEU A 112 -5.60 4.56 20.97
N ARG A 113 -6.64 4.15 20.22
CA ARG A 113 -8.05 4.48 20.46
C ARG A 113 -8.35 5.98 20.51
N ILE A 114 -7.62 6.75 19.72
CA ILE A 114 -7.83 8.19 19.57
C ILE A 114 -9.11 8.41 18.76
N SER A 115 -10.02 9.18 19.33
CA SER A 115 -11.24 9.63 18.67
C SER A 115 -10.93 10.80 17.74
N TRP A 116 -11.78 11.00 16.72
CA TRP A 116 -11.68 12.19 15.87
C TRP A 116 -11.96 13.49 16.65
N VAL A 117 -12.77 13.41 17.71
CA VAL A 117 -13.09 14.54 18.60
C VAL A 117 -11.86 15.06 19.34
N ASP A 118 -10.87 14.20 19.59
CA ASP A 118 -9.66 14.55 20.35
C ASP A 118 -8.74 15.51 19.58
N ARG A 119 -8.96 15.69 18.26
CA ARG A 119 -8.20 16.58 17.36
C ARG A 119 -6.67 16.42 17.46
N VAL A 120 -6.21 15.22 17.79
CA VAL A 120 -4.77 14.92 17.95
C VAL A 120 -4.06 14.99 16.60
N THR A 121 -2.97 15.76 16.53
CA THR A 121 -2.15 15.93 15.33
C THR A 121 -1.41 14.64 14.96
N ASN A 122 -1.04 14.47 13.68
CA ASN A 122 -0.26 13.30 13.24
C ASN A 122 1.09 13.19 13.97
N ILE A 123 1.73 14.34 14.26
CA ILE A 123 3.00 14.40 14.99
C ILE A 123 2.83 13.82 16.40
N GLU A 124 1.77 14.19 17.11
CA GLU A 124 1.49 13.67 18.44
C GLU A 124 1.14 12.18 18.43
N VAL A 125 0.41 11.70 17.40
CA VAL A 125 0.16 10.26 17.21
C VAL A 125 1.47 9.50 17.08
N LEU A 126 2.38 9.96 16.22
CA LEU A 126 3.69 9.35 16.01
C LEU A 126 4.54 9.36 17.29
N ARG A 127 4.51 10.46 18.05
CA ARG A 127 5.18 10.57 19.35
C ARG A 127 4.67 9.55 20.36
N ARG A 128 3.35 9.35 20.46
CA ARG A 128 2.74 8.33 21.34
C ARG A 128 3.06 6.90 20.91
N MET A 129 3.28 6.68 19.62
CA MET A 129 3.72 5.39 19.09
C MET A 129 5.21 5.14 19.29
N ASP A 130 5.99 6.17 19.65
CA ASP A 130 7.46 6.17 19.66
C ASP A 130 8.04 5.75 18.29
N LYS A 131 7.49 6.32 17.21
CA LYS A 131 7.83 5.98 15.82
C LYS A 131 7.81 7.17 14.87
N THR A 132 8.49 7.01 13.75
CA THR A 132 8.33 7.83 12.54
C THR A 132 7.39 7.11 11.56
N CYS A 133 6.92 7.80 10.51
CA CYS A 133 6.19 7.16 9.42
C CYS A 133 7.03 6.05 8.77
N GLU A 134 6.53 4.82 8.80
CA GLU A 134 7.27 3.61 8.42
C GLU A 134 6.94 3.13 7.01
N ILE A 135 5.71 3.37 6.54
CA ILE A 135 5.26 2.80 5.26
C ILE A 135 6.08 3.41 4.13
N ILE A 136 6.13 4.73 4.02
CA ILE A 136 6.84 5.42 2.94
C ILE A 136 8.34 5.12 2.94
N SER A 137 8.98 5.07 4.11
CA SER A 137 10.40 4.70 4.20
C SER A 137 10.63 3.27 3.71
N THR A 138 9.74 2.34 4.08
CA THR A 138 9.80 0.93 3.63
C THR A 138 9.59 0.82 2.12
N VAL A 139 8.64 1.58 1.57
CA VAL A 139 8.42 1.61 0.11
C VAL A 139 9.64 2.11 -0.63
N LYS A 140 10.21 3.24 -0.19
CA LYS A 140 11.43 3.81 -0.79
C LYS A 140 12.58 2.80 -0.73
N GLN A 141 12.78 2.15 0.41
CA GLN A 141 13.81 1.14 0.58
C GLN A 141 13.64 -0.04 -0.39
N ARG A 142 12.46 -0.65 -0.44
CA ARG A 142 12.18 -1.81 -1.32
C ARG A 142 12.38 -1.49 -2.79
N LYS A 143 12.01 -0.27 -3.21
CA LYS A 143 12.26 0.20 -4.57
C LYS A 143 13.75 0.33 -4.88
N LEU A 144 14.53 0.89 -3.95
CA LEU A 144 15.99 0.99 -4.12
C LEU A 144 16.66 -0.39 -4.19
N GLU A 145 16.21 -1.32 -3.35
CA GLU A 145 16.66 -2.72 -3.36
C GLU A 145 16.31 -3.43 -4.68
N TYR A 146 15.08 -3.25 -5.17
CA TYR A 146 14.64 -3.80 -6.46
C TYR A 146 15.48 -3.28 -7.64
N LEU A 147 15.88 -2.01 -7.60
CA LEU A 147 16.76 -1.40 -8.61
C LEU A 147 18.25 -1.77 -8.42
N GLY A 148 18.59 -2.53 -7.38
CA GLY A 148 19.95 -2.98 -7.09
C GLY A 148 20.89 -1.91 -6.52
N GLN A 149 20.36 -0.76 -6.08
CA GLN A 149 21.18 0.35 -5.55
C GLN A 149 21.68 0.13 -4.12
N LYS A 150 21.06 -0.81 -3.39
CA LYS A 150 21.55 -1.32 -2.11
C LYS A 150 21.91 -2.79 -2.29
N ARG A 151 23.11 -3.07 -2.79
CA ARG A 151 23.76 -4.37 -2.54
C ARG A 151 24.69 -4.18 -1.34
N PRO A 152 24.70 -5.12 -0.37
CA PRO A 152 25.69 -5.12 0.70
C PRO A 152 27.11 -5.34 0.16
#